data_AF-A0A812H1B7-F1
#
_entry.id   AF-A0A812H1B7-F1
#
_cell.length_a   1.000
_cell.length_b   1.000
_cell.length_c   1.000
_cell.angle_alpha   90.00
_cell.angle_beta   90.00
_cell.angle_gamma   90.00
#
_symmetry.space_group_name_H-M   'P 1'
#
loop_
_entity.id
_entity.type
_entity.pdbx_description
1 polymer ?
#
loop_
_entity_poly.entity_id
_entity_poly.type
_entity_poly.pdbx_seq_one_letter_code
_entity_poly.pdbx_strand_id
1 'polypeptide(L)'
;MLASRLCDLLPEMNVEEAMETASVASLTQSEINEHNWKTRPFRAPHHSSSMAALVGGGSVPRPGEISLAHNGLLFLDEILLILMTVNYQNHIKFLSINDLNGFSAFYLH
;
A
#
# COMPACT_ATOMS: atom_id res chain seq x y z
N MET A 1 -4.57 9.20 13.55
CA MET A 1 -3.09 9.27 13.46
C MET A 1 -2.72 10.41 12.52
N LEU A 2 -1.53 11.03 12.64
CA LEU A 2 -1.12 12.10 11.71
C LEU A 2 -0.99 11.57 10.27
N ALA A 3 -0.50 10.34 10.12
CA ALA A 3 -0.35 9.66 8.84
C ALA A 3 -1.66 9.52 8.04
N SER A 4 -2.79 9.29 8.71
CA SER A 4 -4.08 9.19 8.00
C SER A 4 -4.54 10.52 7.40
N ARG A 5 -4.03 11.66 7.90
CA ARG A 5 -4.30 12.99 7.31
C ARG A 5 -3.37 13.30 6.15
N LEU A 6 -2.25 12.59 6.03
CA LEU A 6 -1.39 12.67 4.86
C LEU A 6 -2.03 11.99 3.65
N CYS A 7 -2.88 10.96 3.85
CA CYS A 7 -3.70 10.38 2.78
C CYS A 7 -4.48 11.45 2.03
N ASP A 8 -5.07 12.40 2.76
CA ASP A 8 -5.89 13.47 2.20
C ASP A 8 -5.06 14.49 1.39
N LEU A 9 -3.73 14.50 1.56
CA LEU A 9 -2.81 15.35 0.81
C LEU A 9 -2.29 14.69 -0.47
N LEU A 10 -2.51 13.38 -0.65
CA LEU A 10 -2.11 12.69 -1.86
C LEU A 10 -3.08 13.01 -3.00
N PRO A 11 -2.58 13.17 -4.24
CA PRO A 11 -3.45 13.34 -5.39
C PRO A 11 -4.30 12.09 -5.59
N GLU A 12 -5.51 12.26 -6.13
CA GLU A 12 -6.33 11.13 -6.56
C GLU A 12 -5.56 10.20 -7.51
N MET A 13 -5.94 8.92 -7.51
CA MET A 13 -5.37 7.97 -8.45
C MET A 13 -5.80 8.27 -9.88
N ASN A 14 -4.86 8.12 -10.81
CA ASN A 14 -5.21 8.01 -12.22
C ASN A 14 -5.98 6.70 -12.47
N VAL A 15 -6.57 6.56 -13.66
CA VAL A 15 -7.42 5.38 -13.97
C VAL A 15 -6.61 4.08 -13.93
N GLU A 16 -5.36 4.10 -14.38
CA GLU A 16 -4.49 2.92 -14.39
C GLU A 16 -4.14 2.48 -12.96
N GLU A 17 -3.69 3.42 -12.12
CA GLU A 17 -3.42 3.19 -10.69
C GLU A 17 -4.66 2.63 -9.96
N ALA A 18 -5.84 3.17 -10.26
CA ALA A 18 -7.08 2.72 -9.66
C ALA A 18 -7.47 1.30 -10.11
N MET A 19 -7.27 0.97 -11.37
CA MET A 19 -7.52 -0.38 -11.91
C MET A 19 -6.56 -1.42 -11.31
N GLU A 20 -5.28 -1.09 -11.17
CA GLU A 20 -4.31 -1.97 -10.50
C GLU A 20 -4.69 -2.20 -9.04
N THR A 21 -5.02 -1.14 -8.32
CA THR A 21 -5.44 -1.21 -6.92
C THR A 21 -6.72 -2.05 -6.77
N ALA A 22 -7.67 -1.86 -7.68
CA ALA A 22 -8.90 -2.62 -7.74
C ALA A 22 -8.65 -4.12 -7.98
N SER A 23 -7.70 -4.45 -8.85
CA SER A 23 -7.28 -5.83 -9.11
C SER A 23 -6.75 -6.50 -7.85
N VAL A 24 -5.87 -5.83 -7.10
CA VAL A 24 -5.36 -6.37 -5.83
C VAL A 24 -6.47 -6.50 -4.79
N ALA A 25 -7.33 -5.49 -4.66
CA ALA A 25 -8.45 -5.52 -3.72
C ALA A 25 -9.44 -6.65 -4.03
N SER A 26 -9.63 -7.02 -5.31
CA SER A 26 -10.51 -8.11 -5.75
C SER A 26 -10.07 -9.50 -5.27
N LEU A 27 -8.80 -9.65 -4.87
CA LEU A 27 -8.28 -10.86 -4.24
C LEU A 27 -8.72 -11.00 -2.77
N THR A 28 -9.41 -9.98 -2.26
CA THR A 28 -10.02 -9.96 -0.93
C THR A 28 -11.53 -9.79 -1.03
N GLN A 29 -12.22 -9.85 0.11
CA GLN A 29 -13.67 -9.58 0.17
C GLN A 29 -13.99 -8.08 0.24
N SER A 30 -13.06 -7.21 -0.20
CA SER A 30 -13.26 -5.76 -0.16
C SER A 30 -14.14 -5.34 -1.34
N GLU A 31 -15.31 -4.76 -1.06
CA GLU A 31 -16.18 -4.21 -2.09
C GLU A 31 -15.63 -2.88 -2.61
N ILE A 32 -15.53 -2.74 -3.93
CA ILE A 32 -15.22 -1.48 -4.60
C ILE A 32 -16.53 -0.85 -5.05
N ASN A 33 -16.77 0.38 -4.63
CA ASN A 33 -17.96 1.16 -4.91
C ASN A 33 -17.58 2.59 -5.30
N GLU A 34 -18.57 3.39 -5.68
CA GLU A 34 -18.35 4.78 -6.12
C GLU A 34 -17.67 5.67 -5.05
N HIS A 35 -17.77 5.30 -3.76
CA HIS A 35 -17.24 6.08 -2.65
C HIS A 35 -15.77 5.76 -2.33
N ASN A 36 -15.28 4.59 -2.74
CA ASN A 36 -13.87 4.20 -2.55
C ASN A 36 -13.09 4.08 -3.87
N TRP A 37 -13.77 4.29 -5.00
CA TRP A 37 -13.15 4.38 -6.31
C TRP A 37 -12.11 5.51 -6.33
N LYS A 38 -10.94 5.23 -6.92
CA LYS A 38 -9.78 6.15 -6.99
C LYS A 38 -9.23 6.67 -5.65
N THR A 39 -9.74 6.19 -4.52
CA THR A 39 -9.24 6.53 -3.20
C THR A 39 -8.00 5.72 -2.89
N ARG A 40 -6.90 6.37 -2.52
CA ARG A 40 -5.66 5.69 -2.18
C ARG A 40 -5.83 4.86 -0.91
N PRO A 41 -5.49 3.55 -0.92
CA PRO A 41 -5.63 2.73 0.27
C PRO A 41 -4.68 3.19 1.38
N PHE A 42 -5.13 3.08 2.62
CA PHE A 42 -4.33 3.32 3.81
C PHE A 42 -4.29 2.05 4.65
N ARG A 43 -3.08 1.59 4.97
CA ARG A 43 -2.84 0.43 5.83
C ARG A 43 -1.94 0.85 6.99
N ALA A 44 -2.33 0.45 8.19
CA ALA A 44 -1.56 0.68 9.41
C ALA A 44 -1.58 -0.62 10.22
N PRO A 45 -0.83 -1.65 9.79
CA PRO A 45 -0.72 -2.89 10.53
C PRO A 45 -0.25 -2.64 11.96
N HIS A 46 -0.70 -3.49 12.87
CA HIS A 46 -0.25 -3.45 14.25
C HIS A 46 1.23 -3.89 14.36
N HIS A 47 1.99 -3.37 15.33
CA HIS A 47 3.38 -3.75 15.60
C HIS A 47 3.64 -5.24 15.77
N SER A 48 2.60 -5.99 16.15
CA SER A 48 2.66 -7.44 16.30
C SER A 48 2.34 -8.21 15.01
N SER A 49 2.17 -7.54 13.87
CA SER A 49 1.89 -8.16 12.58
C SER A 49 3.08 -9.02 12.15
N SER A 50 2.81 -10.28 11.81
CA SER A 50 3.84 -11.19 11.32
C SER A 50 4.30 -10.81 9.92
N MET A 51 5.48 -11.28 9.52
CA MET A 51 5.97 -11.10 8.14
C MET A 51 4.98 -11.66 7.10
N ALA A 52 4.30 -12.76 7.42
CA ALA A 52 3.27 -13.34 6.56
C ALA A 52 2.02 -12.44 6.45
N ALA A 53 1.66 -11.69 7.50
CA ALA A 53 0.57 -10.72 7.43
C ALA A 53 0.96 -9.46 6.62
N LEU A 54 2.24 -9.06 6.68
CA LEU A 54 2.75 -7.92 5.92
C LEU A 54 2.90 -8.24 4.43
N VAL A 55 3.57 -9.34 4.10
CA VAL A 55 3.88 -9.72 2.71
C VAL A 55 2.72 -10.46 2.04
N GLY A 56 1.95 -11.21 2.81
CA GLY A 56 0.99 -12.18 2.28
C GLY A 56 1.60 -13.57 2.13
N GLY A 57 0.80 -14.52 1.65
CA GLY A 57 1.22 -15.91 1.47
C GLY A 57 0.07 -16.91 1.62
N GLY A 58 0.42 -18.17 1.90
CA GLY A 58 -0.52 -19.29 2.01
C GLY A 58 -0.49 -20.22 0.79
N SER A 59 -1.12 -21.39 0.92
CA SER A 59 -1.28 -22.34 -0.19
C SER A 59 -2.14 -21.78 -1.31
N VAL A 60 -3.16 -21.00 -0.95
CA VAL A 60 -3.85 -20.07 -1.82
C VAL A 60 -3.28 -18.68 -1.53
N PRO A 61 -2.52 -18.08 -2.46
CA PRO A 61 -1.87 -16.79 -2.21
C PRO A 61 -2.91 -15.72 -1.86
N ARG A 62 -2.76 -15.12 -0.68
CA ARG A 62 -3.55 -13.98 -0.22
C ARG A 62 -2.65 -12.75 -0.11
N PRO A 63 -3.13 -11.56 -0.52
CA PRO A 63 -2.35 -10.33 -0.37
C PRO A 63 -2.16 -10.00 1.12
N GLY A 64 -0.95 -9.54 1.47
CA GLY A 64 -0.66 -8.97 2.78
C GLY A 64 -0.92 -7.47 2.83
N GLU A 65 -0.65 -6.85 3.98
CA GLU A 65 -0.83 -5.41 4.21
C GLU A 65 -0.03 -4.53 3.24
N ILE A 66 1.15 -5.00 2.80
CA ILE A 66 1.95 -4.35 1.76
C ILE A 66 1.18 -4.35 0.43
N SER A 67 0.76 -5.51 -0.06
CA SER A 67 0.00 -5.60 -1.31
C SER A 67 -1.28 -4.78 -1.25
N LEU A 68 -1.98 -4.79 -0.11
CA LEU A 68 -3.22 -4.04 0.08
C LEU A 68 -3.04 -2.52 0.20
N ALA A 69 -1.79 -2.04 0.33
CA ALA A 69 -1.42 -0.63 0.28
C ALA A 69 -0.92 -0.21 -1.11
N HIS A 70 -1.09 -1.04 -2.15
CA HIS A 70 -0.70 -0.72 -3.54
C HIS A 70 -1.29 0.62 -3.99
N ASN A 71 -0.45 1.46 -4.59
CA ASN A 71 -0.69 2.86 -4.96
C ASN A 71 -1.20 3.76 -3.81
N GLY A 72 -0.98 3.34 -2.55
CA GLY A 72 -1.42 4.05 -1.36
C GLY A 72 -0.32 4.24 -0.31
N LEU A 73 -0.73 4.15 0.96
CA LEU A 73 0.09 4.43 2.13
C LEU A 73 0.12 3.24 3.08
N LEU A 74 1.33 2.87 3.52
CA LEU A 74 1.55 1.92 4.58
C LEU A 74 2.28 2.61 5.74
N PHE A 75 1.69 2.55 6.93
CA PHE A 75 2.29 3.08 8.15
C PHE A 75 2.77 1.92 9.03
N LEU A 76 4.08 1.86 9.29
CA LEU A 76 4.72 0.83 10.12
C LEU A 76 5.31 1.48 11.36
N ASP A 77 4.59 1.48 12.48
CA ASP A 77 4.88 2.01 13.84
C ASP A 77 5.70 3.29 14.02
N GLU A 78 6.82 3.46 13.32
CA GLU A 78 7.70 4.65 13.36
C GLU A 78 8.21 5.08 11.97
N ILE A 79 7.88 4.36 10.90
CA ILE A 79 8.26 4.68 9.52
C ILE A 79 6.99 4.82 8.68
N LEU A 80 6.84 5.99 8.06
CA LEU A 80 5.85 6.19 7.02
C LEU A 80 6.41 5.76 5.67
N LEU A 81 5.83 4.72 5.09
CA LEU A 81 6.18 4.24 3.77
C LEU A 81 5.12 4.68 2.77
N ILE A 82 5.54 5.46 1.78
CA ILE A 82 4.70 6.04 0.73
C ILE A 82 4.92 5.28 -0.58
N LEU A 83 3.89 5.22 -1.43
CA LEU A 83 3.95 4.79 -2.83
C LEU A 83 4.54 3.39 -3.04
N MET A 84 3.63 2.41 -3.02
CA MET A 84 3.89 1.08 -3.54
C MET A 84 3.41 0.98 -4.98
N THR A 85 4.32 0.79 -5.92
CA THR A 85 3.96 0.27 -7.25
C THR A 85 4.53 -1.13 -7.33
N VAL A 86 3.68 -2.15 -7.14
CA VAL A 86 3.96 -3.53 -7.53
C VAL A 86 3.92 -3.59 -9.06
N ASN A 87 5.08 -3.65 -9.71
CA ASN A 87 5.14 -3.82 -11.16
C ASN A 87 5.10 -5.31 -11.55
N TYR A 88 4.65 -5.62 -12.76
CA TYR A 88 4.55 -6.99 -13.32
C TYR A 88 5.86 -7.81 -13.30
N GLN A 89 7.00 -7.16 -13.02
CA GLN A 89 8.32 -7.77 -12.90
C GLN A 89 8.70 -8.15 -11.45
N ASN A 90 7.75 -8.24 -10.52
CA ASN A 90 7.99 -8.55 -9.10
C ASN A 90 8.84 -7.54 -8.31
N HIS A 91 9.17 -6.38 -8.90
CA HIS A 91 9.84 -5.31 -8.17
C HIS A 91 8.83 -4.51 -7.37
N ILE A 92 8.90 -4.60 -6.04
CA ILE A 92 8.13 -3.73 -5.15
C ILE A 92 8.97 -2.47 -4.90
N LYS A 93 8.53 -1.36 -5.46
CA LYS A 93 9.12 -0.04 -5.20
C LYS A 93 8.43 0.57 -3.99
N PHE A 94 9.20 1.01 -3.00
CA PHE A 94 8.74 1.74 -1.85
C PHE A 94 9.35 3.13 -1.84
N LEU A 95 8.59 4.16 -1.48
CA LEU A 95 9.08 5.51 -1.25
C LEU A 95 8.95 5.86 0.23
N SER A 96 10.00 5.70 1.02
CA SER A 96 9.97 6.12 2.44
C SER A 96 10.08 7.64 2.54
N ILE A 97 9.25 8.27 3.37
CA ILE A 97 9.58 9.60 3.90
C ILE A 97 10.42 9.36 5.15
N ASN A 98 11.72 9.63 5.06
CA ASN A 98 12.58 9.66 6.24
C ASN A 98 12.69 11.11 6.73
N ASP A 99 12.51 11.32 8.04
CA ASP A 99 12.57 12.63 8.74
C ASP A 99 13.89 13.39 8.52
N LEU A 100 14.92 12.77 7.94
CA LEU A 100 16.26 13.32 7.82
C LEU A 100 16.66 13.79 6.41
N ASN A 101 16.06 13.30 5.31
CA ASN A 101 16.62 13.56 3.95
C ASN A 101 15.63 13.59 2.76
N GLY A 102 14.31 13.61 3.00
CA GLY A 102 13.32 13.55 1.91
C GLY A 102 13.07 12.12 1.40
N PHE A 103 12.38 12.01 0.27
CA PHE A 103 11.89 10.74 -0.27
C PHE A 103 13.03 9.78 -0.65
N SER A 104 13.03 8.57 -0.09
CA SER A 104 13.99 7.51 -0.41
C SER A 104 13.29 6.33 -1.07
N ALA A 105 13.74 5.93 -2.26
CA ALA A 105 13.19 4.79 -2.99
C ALA A 105 13.95 3.50 -2.65
N PHE A 106 13.25 2.48 -2.18
CA PHE A 106 13.80 1.14 -1.94
C PHE A 106 13.11 0.11 -2.83
N TYR A 107 13.88 -0.89 -3.28
CA TYR A 107 13.36 -2.02 -4.05
C TYR A 107 13.53 -3.29 -3.23
N LEU A 108 12.45 -4.03 -2.98
CA LEU A 108 12.57 -5.44 -2.58
C LEU A 108 12.70 -6.29 -3.84
N HIS A 109 13.73 -7.13 -3.86
CA HIS A 109 13.97 -8.19 -4.84
C HIS A 109 13.41 -9.52 -4.34
#